data_AF-A0A835MDQ8-F1
#
_entry.id   AF-A0A835MDQ8-F1
#
_cell.length_a   1.000
_cell.length_b   1.000
_cell.length_c   1.000
_cell.angle_alpha   90.00
_cell.angle_beta   90.00
_cell.angle_gamma   90.00
#
_symmetry.space_group_name_H-M   'P 1'
#
loop_
_entity.id
_entity.type
_entity.pdbx_description
1 polymer ?
#
loop_
_entity_poly.entity_id
_entity_poly.type
_entity_poly.pdbx_seq_one_letter_code
_entity_poly.pdbx_strand_id
1 'polypeptide(L)'
;MGSRVLSQNVGIYVAAVPLRAIKGPAQLMMSAAHSLNLWDFQHFMVLIRPTSPPQSQVFVYDFQPQDPEDLYVALAALSGKGVADYEAWD
;
A
#
# COMPACT_ATOMS: atom_id res chain seq x y z
N MET A 1 2.93 -45.06 -2.13
CA MET A 1 2.72 -44.06 -1.06
C MET A 1 2.56 -42.70 -1.73
N GLY A 2 1.33 -42.20 -1.86
CA GLY A 2 1.07 -40.92 -2.51
C GLY A 2 1.45 -39.76 -1.59
N SER A 3 2.35 -38.89 -2.04
CA SER A 3 2.62 -37.62 -1.38
C SER A 3 1.35 -36.78 -1.37
N ARG A 4 0.75 -36.61 -0.19
CA ARG A 4 -0.28 -35.59 0.03
C ARG A 4 0.40 -34.23 -0.16
N VAL A 5 0.20 -33.61 -1.30
CA VAL A 5 0.37 -32.15 -1.43
C VAL A 5 -0.72 -31.56 -0.54
N LEU A 6 -0.36 -31.14 0.67
CA LEU A 6 -1.25 -30.32 1.47
C LEU A 6 -1.48 -29.05 0.65
N SER A 7 -2.67 -28.91 0.07
CA SER A 7 -3.12 -27.64 -0.46
C SER A 7 -3.08 -26.67 0.72
N GLN A 8 -2.04 -25.83 0.76
CA GLN A 8 -1.98 -24.73 1.71
C GLN A 8 -3.10 -23.78 1.30
N ASN A 9 -4.23 -23.83 2.01
CA ASN A 9 -5.23 -22.81 1.85
C ASN A 9 -4.59 -21.49 2.30
N VAL A 10 -4.45 -20.53 1.39
CA VAL A 10 -3.91 -19.21 1.70
C VAL A 10 -5.07 -18.23 1.61
N GLY A 11 -5.33 -17.48 2.69
CA GLY A 11 -6.30 -16.41 2.67
C GLY A 11 -5.63 -15.12 2.18
N ILE A 12 -6.12 -14.54 1.10
CA ILE A 12 -5.69 -13.24 0.57
C ILE A 12 -6.78 -12.23 0.87
N TYR A 13 -6.43 -11.15 1.54
CA TYR A 13 -7.34 -10.07 1.91
C TYR A 13 -6.78 -8.75 1.40
N VAL A 14 -7.66 -7.86 0.97
CA VAL A 14 -7.31 -6.49 0.61
C VAL A 14 -7.95 -5.57 1.65
N ALA A 15 -7.14 -4.79 2.35
CA ALA A 15 -7.60 -3.75 3.25
C ALA A 15 -7.47 -2.39 2.56
N ALA A 16 -8.55 -1.61 2.57
CA ALA A 16 -8.53 -0.22 2.16
C ALA A 16 -8.51 0.67 3.41
N VAL A 17 -7.52 1.54 3.51
CA VAL A 17 -7.32 2.44 4.64
C VAL A 17 -7.23 3.87 4.09
N PRO A 18 -7.89 4.87 4.69
CA PRO A 18 -7.73 6.25 4.24
C PRO A 18 -6.25 6.68 4.33
N LEU A 19 -5.73 7.27 3.25
CA LEU A 19 -4.36 7.81 3.24
C LEU A 19 -4.24 8.89 4.32
N ARG A 20 -3.37 8.63 5.29
CA ARG A 20 -3.01 9.63 6.30
C ARG A 20 -1.97 10.56 5.72
N ALA A 21 -2.10 11.85 6.01
CA ALA A 21 -1.15 12.85 5.55
C ALA A 21 0.27 12.47 5.96
N ILE A 22 1.17 12.41 4.98
CA ILE A 22 2.58 12.11 5.20
C ILE A 22 3.19 13.27 6.00
N LYS A 23 4.08 12.99 6.95
CA LYS A 23 4.75 14.03 7.74
C LYS A 23 5.68 14.85 6.82
N GLY A 24 5.88 16.13 7.14
CA GLY A 24 6.82 16.99 6.40
C GLY A 24 6.15 17.87 5.34
N PRO A 25 6.90 18.38 4.34
CA PRO A 25 6.40 19.36 3.36
C PRO A 25 5.19 18.86 2.55
N ALA A 26 5.15 17.57 2.23
CA ALA A 26 4.02 16.92 1.54
C ALA A 26 2.70 16.97 2.35
N GLN A 27 2.76 17.12 3.68
CA GLN A 27 1.59 17.17 4.56
C GLN A 27 0.64 18.30 4.20
N LEU A 28 1.18 19.48 3.86
CA LEU A 28 0.39 20.66 3.53
C LEU A 28 -0.39 20.49 2.22
N MET A 29 0.19 19.78 1.25
CA MET A 29 -0.48 19.49 -0.01
C MET A 29 -1.63 18.48 0.21
N MET A 30 -1.37 17.42 0.97
CA MET A 30 -2.41 16.43 1.30
C MET A 30 -3.54 17.05 2.12
N SER A 31 -3.23 17.90 3.09
CA SER A 31 -4.24 18.57 3.91
C SER A 31 -5.07 19.57 3.12
N ALA A 32 -4.45 20.33 2.21
CA ALA A 32 -5.15 21.25 1.31
C ALA A 32 -6.09 20.48 0.37
N ALA A 33 -5.62 19.42 -0.26
CA ALA A 33 -6.43 18.63 -1.17
C ALA A 33 -7.57 17.87 -0.46
N HIS A 34 -7.34 17.36 0.76
CA HIS A 34 -8.40 16.81 1.61
C HIS A 34 -9.44 17.89 1.96
N SER A 35 -9.01 19.10 2.32
CA SER A 35 -9.91 20.21 2.66
C SER A 35 -10.73 20.70 1.45
N LEU A 36 -10.18 20.57 0.25
CA LEU A 36 -10.86 20.90 -1.01
C LEU A 36 -11.71 19.75 -1.56
N ASN A 37 -11.80 18.62 -0.85
CA ASN A 37 -12.47 17.39 -1.28
C ASN A 37 -11.94 16.85 -2.63
N LEU A 38 -10.66 17.11 -2.91
CA LEU A 38 -9.92 16.64 -4.08
C LEU A 38 -9.09 15.38 -3.76
N TRP A 39 -9.17 14.88 -2.52
CA TRP A 39 -8.36 13.77 -2.01
C TRP A 39 -9.25 12.63 -1.49
N ASP A 40 -9.57 11.66 -2.34
CA ASP A 40 -10.23 10.39 -1.96
C ASP A 40 -9.32 9.18 -2.22
N PHE A 41 -8.02 9.36 -2.03
CA PHE A 41 -7.08 8.26 -2.20
C PHE A 41 -7.16 7.30 -1.01
N GLN A 42 -7.52 6.06 -1.31
CA GLN A 42 -7.45 4.94 -0.36
C GLN A 42 -6.11 4.24 -0.54
N HIS A 43 -5.45 3.98 0.58
CA HIS A 43 -4.28 3.12 0.62
C HIS A 43 -4.73 1.66 0.65
N PHE A 44 -4.26 0.86 -0.30
CA PHE A 44 -4.58 -0.57 -0.37
C PHE A 44 -3.41 -1.38 0.15
N MET A 45 -3.68 -2.25 1.12
CA MET A 45 -2.73 -3.22 1.65
C MET A 45 -3.21 -4.62 1.33
N VAL A 46 -2.30 -5.51 0.96
CA VAL A 46 -2.59 -6.93 0.77
C VAL A 46 -2.13 -7.68 2.01
N LEU A 47 -3.06 -8.37 2.66
CA LEU A 47 -2.77 -9.23 3.79
C LEU A 47 -2.84 -10.69 3.35
N ILE A 48 -1.77 -11.43 3.59
CA ILE A 48 -1.70 -12.87 3.31
C ILE A 48 -1.67 -13.61 4.64
N ARG A 49 -2.71 -14.40 4.90
CA ARG A 49 -2.83 -15.26 6.07
C ARG A 49 -2.65 -16.73 5.68
N PRO A 50 -1.53 -17.37 6.05
CA PRO A 50 -1.39 -18.81 5.94
C PRO A 50 -2.44 -19.50 6.84
N THR A 51 -3.18 -20.47 6.31
CA THR A 51 -4.14 -21.22 7.14
C THR A 51 -3.55 -22.49 7.77
N SER A 52 -2.33 -22.89 7.38
CA SER A 52 -1.62 -24.03 7.97
C SER A 52 -0.86 -23.64 9.25
N PRO A 53 -0.87 -24.47 10.31
CA PRO A 53 -0.12 -24.20 11.53
C PRO A 53 1.40 -24.06 11.31
N PRO A 54 2.10 -23.21 12.07
CA PRO A 54 1.56 -22.34 13.11
C PRO A 54 0.92 -21.06 12.53
N GLN A 55 -0.36 -20.81 12.86
CA GLN A 55 -1.20 -19.73 12.32
C GLN A 55 -0.88 -18.34 12.90
N SER A 56 0.31 -18.15 13.48
CA SER A 56 0.65 -16.94 14.25
C SER A 56 1.27 -15.82 13.41
N GLN A 57 1.25 -15.93 12.08
CA GLN A 57 1.89 -14.98 11.17
C GLN A 57 0.89 -14.49 10.12
N VAL A 58 0.92 -13.20 9.84
CA VAL A 58 0.21 -12.55 8.73
C VAL A 58 1.23 -11.70 8.01
N PHE A 59 1.34 -11.86 6.70
CA PHE A 59 2.17 -11.00 5.87
C PHE A 59 1.33 -9.82 5.42
N VAL A 60 1.90 -8.62 5.49
CA VAL A 60 1.25 -7.39 5.06
C VAL A 60 2.15 -6.73 4.02
N TYR A 61 1.60 -6.56 2.83
CA TYR A 61 2.23 -5.84 1.74
C TYR A 61 1.53 -4.49 1.62
N ASP A 62 2.31 -3.45 1.89
CA ASP A 62 1.90 -2.06 1.82
C ASP A 62 2.58 -1.43 0.60
N PHE A 63 1.79 -0.86 -0.31
CA PHE A 63 2.29 -0.19 -1.50
C PHE A 63 2.51 1.30 -1.20
N GLN A 64 3.65 1.63 -0.58
CA GLN A 64 4.06 3.01 -0.32
C GLN A 64 4.99 3.51 -1.42
N PRO A 65 4.91 4.80 -1.81
CA PRO A 65 5.94 5.44 -2.61
C PRO A 65 7.31 5.33 -1.94
N GLN A 66 8.36 5.24 -2.74
CA GLN A 66 9.74 5.15 -2.28
C GLN A 66 10.17 6.37 -1.43
N ASP A 67 9.77 7.57 -1.84
CA ASP A 67 9.95 8.80 -1.04
C ASP A 67 8.59 9.45 -0.74
N PRO A 68 7.95 9.07 0.37
CA PRO A 68 6.65 9.61 0.74
C PRO A 68 6.71 11.11 1.08
N GLU A 69 7.86 11.64 1.50
CA GLU A 69 8.00 13.05 1.91
C GLU A 69 8.28 13.99 0.73
N ASP A 70 8.61 13.44 -0.44
CA ASP A 70 8.82 14.21 -1.66
C ASP A 70 7.52 14.90 -2.13
N LEU A 71 7.62 16.21 -2.31
CA LEU A 71 6.57 17.05 -2.86
C LEU A 71 6.13 16.59 -4.26
N TYR A 72 7.06 16.16 -5.11
CA TYR A 72 6.75 15.67 -6.46
C TYR A 72 5.97 14.37 -6.44
N VAL A 73 6.27 13.47 -5.49
CA VAL A 73 5.50 12.24 -5.26
C VAL A 73 4.08 12.59 -4.82
N ALA A 74 3.91 13.54 -3.90
CA ALA A 74 2.61 14.00 -3.47
C ALA A 74 1.80 14.67 -4.61
N LEU A 75 2.44 15.48 -5.46
CA LEU A 75 1.79 16.08 -6.64
C LEU A 75 1.41 15.03 -7.70
N ALA A 76 2.28 14.05 -7.95
CA ALA A 76 2.01 12.98 -8.90
C ALA A 76 0.78 12.17 -8.46
N ALA A 77 0.75 11.75 -7.18
CA ALA A 77 -0.40 11.09 -6.58
C ALA A 77 -1.68 11.92 -6.74
N LEU A 78 -1.64 13.22 -6.40
CA LEU A 78 -2.76 14.16 -6.58
C LEU A 78 -3.29 14.26 -7.99
N SER A 79 -2.38 14.25 -8.97
CA SER A 79 -2.73 14.38 -10.38
C SER A 79 -3.34 13.10 -10.98
N GLY A 80 -3.44 12.02 -10.19
CA GLY A 80 -3.84 10.70 -10.68
C GLY A 80 -2.83 10.06 -11.63
N LYS A 81 -1.63 10.65 -11.76
CA LYS A 81 -0.52 10.04 -12.50
C LYS A 81 0.14 8.99 -11.62
N GLY A 82 0.53 7.88 -12.25
CA GLY A 82 1.31 6.85 -11.56
C GLY A 82 2.56 7.44 -10.93
N VAL A 83 2.78 7.15 -9.65
CA VAL A 83 4.04 7.43 -8.97
C VAL A 83 4.99 6.30 -9.37
N ALA A 84 6.15 6.65 -9.91
CA ALA A 84 7.14 5.65 -10.30
C ALA A 84 7.91 5.15 -9.08
N ASP A 85 8.06 3.83 -8.98
CA ASP A 85 9.07 3.19 -8.14
C ASP A 85 10.40 3.31 -8.89
N TYR A 86 11.24 4.30 -8.58
CA TYR A 86 12.52 4.44 -9.27
C TYR A 86 13.55 3.47 -8.68
N GLU A 87 13.54 2.23 -9.18
CA GLU A 87 14.74 1.46 -9.57
C GLU A 87 14.33 0.47 -10.66
N ALA A 88 14.40 0.94 -11.91
CA ALA A 88 14.59 0.04 -13.04
C ALA A 88 16.01 -0.52 -12.90
N TRP A 89 16.13 -1.77 -12.47
CA TRP A 89 17.36 -2.53 -12.64
C TRP A 89 17.52 -2.79 -14.15
N ASP A 90 18.58 -2.23 -14.75
CA ASP A 90 19.08 -2.62 -16.08
C ASP A 90 19.45 -4.12 -16.13
#